data_AF-A0A5R2MT74-F1
#
_entry.id   AF-A0A5R2MT74-F1
#
_cell.length_a   1.000
_cell.length_b   1.000
_cell.length_c   1.000
_cell.angle_alpha   90.00
_cell.angle_beta   90.00
_cell.angle_gamma   90.00
#
_symmetry.space_group_name_H-M   'P 1'
#
loop_
_entity.id
_entity.type
_entity.pdbx_description
1 polymer ?
#
loop_
_entity_poly.entity_id
_entity_poly.type
_entity_poly.pdbx_seq_one_letter_code
_entity_poly.pdbx_strand_id
1 'polypeptide(L)'
;MLVGENPFRAAVILVEGAFGKGTGIAFTLFYATTFIFTGLSVAVAAHCGLFNIGTEGQAYIAGLGIAIVCLSFDSTLPWWLT
;
A
#
# COMPACT_ATOMS: atom_id res chain seq x y z
N MET A 1 -5.92 -13.77 24.73
CA MET A 1 -7.00 -14.23 25.65
C MET A 1 -7.62 -15.57 25.25
N LEU A 2 -7.84 -15.88 23.95
CA LEU A 2 -8.21 -17.24 23.48
C LEU A 2 -7.03 -18.13 23.02
N VAL A 3 -5.85 -17.53 22.79
CA VAL A 3 -4.62 -18.20 22.31
C VAL A 3 -3.55 -18.34 23.43
N GLY A 4 -3.88 -17.99 24.68
CA GLY A 4 -2.93 -18.00 25.81
C GLY A 4 -1.94 -16.83 25.84
N GLU A 5 -1.75 -16.12 24.74
CA GLU A 5 -0.90 -14.91 24.67
C GLU A 5 -1.62 -13.64 25.16
N ASN A 6 -0.84 -12.72 25.72
CA ASN A 6 -1.31 -11.46 26.27
C ASN A 6 -1.53 -10.46 25.12
N PRO A 7 -2.76 -9.99 24.87
CA PRO A 7 -3.07 -9.13 23.73
C PRO A 7 -2.33 -7.79 23.79
N PHE A 8 -2.04 -7.26 24.98
CA PHE A 8 -1.24 -6.05 25.13
C PHE A 8 0.21 -6.29 24.77
N ARG A 9 0.76 -7.46 25.12
CA ARG A 9 2.12 -7.83 24.70
C ARG A 9 2.21 -7.97 23.17
N ALA A 10 1.22 -8.58 22.54
CA ALA A 10 1.15 -8.65 21.09
C ALA A 10 1.08 -7.25 20.44
N ALA A 11 0.27 -6.33 21.00
CA ALA A 11 0.21 -4.95 20.53
C ALA A 11 1.56 -4.22 20.64
N VAL A 12 2.28 -4.39 21.75
CA VAL A 12 3.63 -3.85 21.92
C VAL A 12 4.59 -4.41 20.87
N ILE A 13 4.57 -5.74 20.64
CA ILE A 13 5.40 -6.38 19.62
C ILE A 13 5.10 -5.83 18.21
N LEU A 14 3.84 -5.55 17.90
CA LEU A 14 3.47 -4.96 16.60
C LEU A 14 4.05 -3.54 16.45
N VAL A 15 3.97 -2.72 17.50
CA VAL A 15 4.53 -1.36 17.50
C VAL A 15 6.06 -1.41 17.40
N GLU A 16 6.71 -2.27 18.17
CA GLU A 16 8.16 -2.49 18.08
C GLU A 16 8.57 -3.03 16.70
N GLY A 17 7.79 -3.93 16.10
CA GLY A 17 8.03 -4.43 14.75
C GLY A 17 7.89 -3.36 13.67
N ALA A 18 6.90 -2.48 13.81
CA ALA A 18 6.64 -1.39 12.87
C ALA A 18 7.67 -0.25 12.97
N PHE A 19 8.13 0.10 14.18
CA PHE A 19 8.98 1.28 14.40
C PHE A 19 10.39 0.97 14.91
N GLY A 20 10.69 -0.26 15.31
CA GLY A 20 11.94 -0.61 16.00
C GLY A 20 13.16 -0.78 15.10
N LYS A 21 12.99 -0.97 13.79
CA LYS A 21 14.09 -1.05 12.80
C LYS A 21 13.72 -0.29 11.53
N GLY A 22 14.73 0.19 10.79
CA GLY A 22 14.51 0.86 9.50
C GLY A 22 13.71 0.02 8.50
N THR A 23 13.94 -1.30 8.47
CA THR A 23 13.16 -2.24 7.65
C THR A 23 11.69 -2.32 8.08
N GLY A 24 11.42 -2.25 9.39
CA GLY A 24 10.07 -2.22 9.94
C GLY A 24 9.30 -1.00 9.44
N ILE A 25 9.93 0.18 9.55
CA ILE A 25 9.38 1.44 9.07
C ILE A 25 9.11 1.37 7.56
N ALA A 26 10.07 0.85 6.78
CA ALA A 26 9.92 0.71 5.34
C ALA A 26 8.72 -0.18 4.97
N PHE A 27 8.58 -1.34 5.61
CA PHE A 27 7.42 -2.22 5.39
C PHE A 27 6.11 -1.58 5.84
N THR A 28 6.09 -0.91 7.00
CA THR A 28 4.91 -0.20 7.49
C THR A 28 4.45 0.86 6.50
N LEU A 29 5.37 1.68 5.99
CA LEU A 29 5.04 2.70 4.98
C LEU A 29 4.60 2.07 3.65
N PHE A 30 5.27 1.01 3.21
CA PHE A 30 4.91 0.28 1.99
C PHE A 30 3.47 -0.24 2.03
N TYR A 31 3.08 -0.94 3.11
CA TYR A 31 1.72 -1.44 3.26
C TYR A 31 0.70 -0.34 3.56
N ALA A 32 1.05 0.66 4.39
CA ALA A 32 0.17 1.77 4.70
C ALA A 32 -0.22 2.55 3.44
N THR A 33 0.73 2.81 2.53
CA THR A 33 0.48 3.49 1.25
C THR A 33 -0.58 2.74 0.44
N THR A 34 -0.40 1.43 0.26
CA THR A 34 -1.35 0.58 -0.47
C THR A 34 -2.74 0.62 0.17
N PHE A 35 -2.84 0.49 1.49
CA PHE A 35 -4.13 0.51 2.18
C PHE A 35 -4.82 1.88 2.10
N ILE A 36 -4.08 2.98 2.24
CA ILE A 36 -4.61 4.33 2.13
C ILE A 36 -5.20 4.57 0.74
N PHE A 37 -4.45 4.26 -0.32
CA PHE A 37 -4.94 4.49 -1.69
C PHE A 37 -6.07 3.54 -2.09
N THR A 38 -6.05 2.30 -1.60
CA THR A 38 -7.15 1.36 -1.80
C THR A 38 -8.43 1.87 -1.12
N GLY A 39 -8.32 2.32 0.13
CA GLY A 39 -9.43 2.93 0.86
C GLY A 39 -9.93 4.22 0.20
N LEU A 40 -9.02 5.07 -0.28
CA LEU A 40 -9.34 6.30 -0.98
C LEU A 40 -10.14 6.02 -2.27
N SER A 41 -9.74 5.01 -3.06
CA SER A 41 -10.44 4.62 -4.28
C SER A 41 -11.89 4.19 -4.02
N VAL A 42 -12.16 3.52 -2.90
CA VAL A 42 -13.52 3.17 -2.48
C VAL A 42 -14.27 4.39 -1.93
N ALA A 43 -13.62 5.21 -1.10
CA ALA A 43 -14.22 6.39 -0.48
C ALA A 43 -14.65 7.44 -1.51
N VAL A 44 -13.83 7.69 -2.54
CA VAL A 44 -14.15 8.61 -3.63
C VAL A 44 -15.36 8.11 -4.42
N ALA A 45 -15.41 6.82 -4.77
CA ALA A 45 -16.55 6.26 -5.48
C ALA A 45 -17.84 6.34 -4.65
N ALA A 46 -17.76 5.99 -3.36
CA ALA A 46 -18.89 6.09 -2.44
C ALA A 46 -19.38 7.54 -2.30
N HIS A 47 -18.48 8.51 -2.26
CA HIS A 47 -18.83 9.94 -2.25
C HIS A 47 -19.60 10.37 -3.52
N CYS A 48 -19.28 9.76 -4.67
CA CYS A 48 -20.01 9.96 -5.92
C CYS A 48 -21.30 9.13 -6.03
N GLY A 49 -21.69 8.37 -5.00
CA GLY A 49 -22.86 7.47 -5.05
C GLY A 49 -22.64 6.22 -5.90
N LEU A 50 -21.39 5.87 -6.20
CA LEU A 50 -21.01 4.71 -7.00
C LEU A 50 -20.44 3.60 -6.11
N PHE A 51 -20.63 2.35 -6.53
CA PHE A 51 -20.00 1.20 -5.90
C PHE A 51 -18.75 0.80 -6.68
N ASN A 52 -17.59 0.84 -6.03
CA ASN A 52 -16.31 0.46 -6.65
C ASN A 52 -15.88 -0.93 -6.17
N ILE A 53 -16.06 -1.93 -7.04
CA ILE A 53 -15.61 -3.31 -6.82
C ILE A 53 -14.33 -3.55 -7.61
N GLY A 54 -13.39 -4.31 -7.02
CA GLY A 54 -12.22 -4.80 -7.75
C GLY A 54 -11.05 -3.81 -7.73
N THR A 55 -10.93 -3.04 -6.65
CA THR A 55 -9.82 -2.11 -6.42
C THR A 55 -8.45 -2.76 -6.56
N GLU A 56 -8.33 -4.04 -6.18
CA GLU A 56 -7.11 -4.84 -6.40
C GLU A 56 -6.78 -4.98 -7.89
N GLY A 57 -7.76 -5.33 -8.73
CA GLY A 57 -7.59 -5.43 -10.18
C GLY A 57 -7.24 -4.09 -10.83
N GLN A 58 -7.86 -3.00 -10.34
CA GLN A 58 -7.51 -1.64 -10.76
C GLN A 58 -6.05 -1.31 -10.41
N ALA A 59 -5.59 -1.67 -9.22
CA ALA A 59 -4.21 -1.47 -8.80
C ALA A 59 -3.22 -2.28 -9.67
N TYR A 60 -3.55 -3.54 -10.01
CA TYR A 60 -2.71 -4.35 -10.90
C TYR A 60 -2.59 -3.77 -12.30
N ILE A 61 -3.70 -3.38 -12.92
CA ILE A 61 -3.69 -2.80 -14.27
C ILE A 61 -3.03 -1.43 -14.27
N ALA A 62 -3.25 -0.60 -13.25
CA ALA A 62 -2.55 0.68 -13.10
C ALA A 62 -1.03 0.47 -12.96
N GLY A 63 -0.60 -0.48 -12.14
CA GLY A 63 0.81 -0.83 -11.97
C GLY A 63 1.46 -1.32 -13.27
N LEU A 64 0.76 -2.18 -14.02
CA LEU A 64 1.21 -2.61 -15.35
C LEU A 64 1.33 -1.44 -16.33
N GLY A 65 0.33 -0.55 -16.35
CA GLY A 65 0.34 0.65 -17.19
C GLY A 65 1.52 1.57 -16.87
N ILE A 66 1.77 1.83 -15.59
CA ILE A 66 2.93 2.63 -15.14
C ILE A 66 4.24 1.96 -15.58
N ALA A 67 4.38 0.65 -15.36
CA ALA A 67 5.59 -0.08 -15.77
C ALA A 67 5.86 0.03 -17.27
N ILE A 68 4.83 -0.10 -18.11
CA ILE A 68 4.94 0.07 -19.56
C ILE A 68 5.38 1.49 -19.91
N VAL A 69 4.79 2.51 -19.27
CA VAL A 69 5.14 3.92 -19.50
C VAL A 69 6.61 4.18 -19.11
N CYS A 70 7.03 3.75 -17.92
CA CYS A 70 8.43 3.87 -17.49
C CYS A 70 9.38 3.24 -18.50
N LEU A 71 9.16 1.96 -18.85
CA LEU A 71 10.00 1.27 -19.83
C LEU A 71 10.00 1.93 -21.21
N SER A 72 8.90 2.57 -21.61
CA SER A 72 8.81 3.27 -22.90
C SER A 72 9.67 4.54 -22.93
N PHE A 73 9.86 5.19 -21.78
CA PHE A 73 10.61 6.45 -21.67
C PHE A 73 12.01 6.30 -21.07
N ASP A 74 12.43 5.09 -20.69
CA ASP A 74 13.71 4.79 -20.03
C ASP A 74 14.94 5.37 -20.72
N SER A 75 14.96 5.37 -22.05
CA SER A 75 16.09 5.92 -22.82
C SER A 75 16.11 7.45 -22.94
N THR A 76 15.00 8.12 -22.61
CA THR A 76 14.79 9.56 -22.84
C THR A 76 14.71 10.36 -21.55
N LEU A 77 14.13 9.78 -20.50
CA LEU A 77 13.98 10.42 -19.21
C LEU A 77 15.17 10.07 -18.32
N PRO A 78 15.62 11.00 -17.46
CA PRO A 78 16.68 10.72 -16.51
C PRO A 78 16.25 9.64 -15.52
N TRP A 79 17.21 8.85 -15.04
CA TRP A 79 17.04 7.68 -14.16
C TRP A 79 16.21 7.87 -12.88
N TRP A 80 15.97 9.11 -12.44
CA TRP A 80 15.13 9.40 -11.28
C TRP A 80 13.64 9.65 -11.64
N LEU A 81 13.32 9.75 -12.93
CA LEU A 81 11.98 10.02 -13.46
C LEU A 81 11.39 8.79 -14.19
N THR A 82 12.22 7.82 -14.57
CA THR A 82 11.80 6.51 -15.09
C THR A 82 11.72 5.49 -13.96
#